data_AF-A0A957YQM6-F1
#
_entry.id   AF-A0A957YQM6-F1
#
_cell.length_a   1.000
_cell.length_b   1.000
_cell.length_c   1.000
_cell.angle_alpha   90.00
_cell.angle_beta   90.00
_cell.angle_gamma   90.00
#
_symmetry.space_group_name_H-M   'P 1'
#
loop_
_entity.id
_entity.type
_entity.pdbx_description
1 polymer ?
#
loop_
_entity_poly.entity_id
_entity_poly.type
_entity_poly.pdbx_seq_one_letter_code
_entity_poly.pdbx_strand_id
1 'polypeptide(L)'
;RGWSPPGLGAALERLAGRSLTGGEKMALRHWADAAHRMTVHHAAVLETTDPAIITRLASTRRGRALIHRTLSPRAVVVDPAQLDHLVRRLTEQEGIPPKVEYKIRNDDPIHNSSFIIHNSEAAHLWQLVRVYQDLGRHIPLPVRLPQSLLDKLAGLASPQALAAADIAAEQTTAVLQDAIDGRSPFPPWTNDGLPLDHSLPIIQAALAGGHH
;
A
#
# COMPACT_ATOMS: atom_id res chain seq x y z
N ARG A 1 26.77 1.27 1.61
CA ARG A 1 28.20 1.50 1.94
C ARG A 1 28.51 2.96 1.65
N GLY A 2 28.89 3.74 2.66
CA GLY A 2 29.16 5.17 2.51
C GLY A 2 30.42 5.40 1.68
N TRP A 3 30.33 6.30 0.72
CA TRP A 3 31.47 6.75 -0.06
C TRP A 3 32.38 7.63 0.83
N SER A 4 33.70 7.47 0.73
CA SER A 4 34.66 8.37 1.39
C SER A 4 35.52 9.09 0.33
N PRO A 5 35.78 10.39 0.48
CA PRO A 5 36.65 11.15 -0.42
C PRO A 5 38.02 10.49 -0.70
N PRO A 6 38.76 9.96 0.31
CA PRO A 6 40.01 9.25 0.04
C PRO A 6 39.80 7.93 -0.71
N GLY A 7 38.69 7.24 -0.48
CA GLY A 7 38.31 6.04 -1.23
C GLY A 7 38.04 6.33 -2.71
N LEU A 8 37.41 7.46 -3.04
CA LEU A 8 37.22 7.87 -4.45
C LEU A 8 38.53 8.19 -5.12
N GLY A 9 39.39 8.95 -4.43
CA GLY A 9 40.67 9.39 -4.97
C GLY A 9 41.49 8.19 -5.42
N ALA A 10 41.62 7.19 -4.54
CA ALA A 10 42.33 5.95 -4.84
C ALA A 10 41.70 5.15 -6.00
N ALA A 11 40.36 5.15 -6.12
CA ALA A 11 39.67 4.48 -7.23
C ALA A 11 39.88 5.19 -8.56
N LEU A 12 39.82 6.53 -8.58
CA LEU A 12 40.05 7.35 -9.76
C LEU A 12 41.51 7.28 -10.24
N GLU A 13 42.47 7.29 -9.32
CA GLU A 13 43.90 7.11 -9.65
C GLU A 13 44.16 5.76 -10.32
N ARG A 14 43.53 4.69 -9.79
CA ARG A 14 43.62 3.35 -10.37
C ARG A 14 43.02 3.27 -11.77
N LEU A 15 41.87 3.92 -11.98
CA LEU A 15 41.15 3.89 -13.25
C LEU A 15 41.83 4.75 -14.32
N ALA A 16 42.40 5.88 -13.92
CA ALA A 16 43.16 6.75 -14.82
C ALA A 16 44.58 6.24 -15.13
N GLY A 17 45.06 5.22 -14.41
CA GLY A 17 46.43 4.70 -14.55
C GLY A 17 47.52 5.71 -14.18
N ARG A 18 47.16 6.79 -13.46
CA ARG A 18 48.05 7.88 -13.06
C ARG A 18 47.61 8.48 -11.73
N SER A 19 48.54 9.15 -11.05
CA SER A 19 48.18 9.96 -9.89
C SER A 19 47.31 11.16 -10.29
N LEU A 20 46.37 11.53 -9.44
CA LEU A 20 45.58 12.74 -9.62
C LEU A 20 46.46 13.95 -9.32
N THR A 21 46.32 14.98 -10.14
CA THR A 21 46.99 16.27 -9.97
C THR A 21 46.49 16.99 -8.72
N GLY A 22 47.25 17.97 -8.23
CA GLY A 22 46.83 18.80 -7.08
C GLY A 22 45.48 19.51 -7.33
N GLY A 23 45.24 19.99 -8.55
CA GLY A 23 43.96 20.61 -8.94
C GLY A 23 42.79 19.63 -8.88
N GLU A 24 42.97 18.41 -9.40
CA GLU A 24 41.94 17.36 -9.35
C GLU A 24 41.61 16.94 -7.91
N LYS A 25 42.64 16.80 -7.05
CA LYS A 25 42.43 16.49 -5.63
C LYS A 25 41.69 17.61 -4.89
N MET A 26 42.01 18.87 -5.18
CA MET A 26 41.28 20.01 -4.61
C MET A 26 39.83 20.06 -5.08
N ALA A 27 39.55 19.79 -6.36
CA ALA A 27 38.19 19.76 -6.90
C ALA A 27 37.34 18.67 -6.23
N LEU A 28 37.90 17.46 -6.07
CA LEU A 28 37.23 16.36 -5.36
C LEU A 28 36.90 16.71 -3.92
N ARG A 29 37.82 17.37 -3.21
CA ARG A 29 37.60 17.84 -1.84
C ARG A 29 36.50 18.91 -1.80
N HIS A 30 36.54 19.88 -2.72
CA HIS A 30 35.52 20.92 -2.79
C HIS A 30 34.13 20.36 -3.07
N TRP A 31 34.00 19.38 -3.97
CA TRP A 31 32.73 18.70 -4.22
C TRP A 31 32.25 17.88 -3.02
N ALA A 32 33.16 17.20 -2.31
CA ALA A 32 32.82 16.49 -1.09
C ALA A 32 32.31 17.46 -0.01
N ASP A 33 33.01 18.57 0.20
CA ASP A 33 32.62 19.61 1.17
C ASP A 33 31.28 20.24 0.77
N ALA A 34 31.07 20.53 -0.52
CA ALA A 34 29.81 21.07 -1.03
C ALA A 34 28.64 20.08 -0.86
N ALA A 35 28.86 18.80 -1.10
CA ALA A 35 27.85 17.76 -0.91
C ALA A 35 27.47 17.58 0.57
N HIS A 36 28.39 17.84 1.52
CA HIS A 36 28.08 17.81 2.95
C HIS A 36 27.24 19.02 3.42
N ARG A 37 27.17 20.10 2.63
CA ARG A 37 26.37 21.28 3.00
C ARG A 37 24.87 21.00 2.95
N MET A 38 24.43 20.03 2.14
CA MET A 38 23.01 19.74 1.93
C MET A 38 22.82 18.24 1.74
N THR A 39 21.99 17.62 2.57
CA THR A 39 21.62 16.21 2.42
C THR A 39 20.11 16.10 2.28
N VAL A 40 19.66 15.47 1.20
CA VAL A 40 18.25 15.15 0.98
C VAL A 40 18.01 13.74 1.50
N HIS A 41 17.16 13.62 2.52
CA HIS A 41 16.74 12.33 3.04
C HIS A 41 15.33 12.01 2.55
N HIS A 42 15.11 10.78 2.11
CA HIS A 42 13.76 10.27 1.90
C HIS A 42 13.20 9.83 3.25
N ALA A 43 12.07 10.39 3.65
CA ALA A 43 11.47 10.14 4.95
C ALA A 43 9.97 9.89 4.79
N ALA A 44 9.45 8.89 5.49
CA ALA A 44 8.01 8.69 5.58
C ALA A 44 7.44 9.70 6.59
N VAL A 45 6.38 10.41 6.21
CA VAL A 45 5.75 11.43 7.06
C VAL A 45 4.33 10.98 7.36
N LEU A 46 3.99 10.93 8.65
CA LEU A 46 2.62 10.79 9.11
C LEU A 46 2.05 12.20 9.30
N GLU A 47 1.03 12.53 8.51
CA GLU A 47 0.28 13.78 8.61
C GLU A 47 -1.12 13.52 9.15
N THR A 48 -1.63 14.41 9.99
CA THR A 48 -2.97 14.32 10.58
C THR A 48 -3.63 15.69 10.66
N THR A 49 -4.96 15.72 10.48
CA THR A 49 -5.78 16.90 10.73
C THR A 49 -5.98 17.14 12.24
N ASP A 50 -6.05 16.07 13.03
CA ASP A 50 -6.19 16.08 14.48
C ASP A 50 -4.82 15.87 15.18
N PRO A 51 -4.25 16.90 15.85
CA PRO A 51 -2.97 16.79 16.56
C PRO A 51 -3.05 15.86 17.80
N ALA A 52 -4.26 15.54 18.28
CA ALA A 52 -4.41 14.60 19.39
C ALA A 52 -3.97 13.18 19.02
N ILE A 53 -4.05 12.78 17.74
CA ILE A 53 -3.57 11.47 17.26
C ILE A 53 -2.06 11.32 17.50
N ILE A 54 -1.26 12.32 17.11
CA ILE A 54 0.19 12.32 17.34
C ILE A 54 0.50 12.36 18.83
N THR A 55 -0.26 13.13 19.60
CA THR A 55 -0.09 13.22 21.06
C THR A 55 -0.34 11.86 21.72
N ARG A 56 -1.42 11.15 21.35
CA ARG A 56 -1.72 9.80 21.81
C ARG A 56 -0.61 8.82 21.40
N LEU A 57 -0.15 8.88 20.14
CA LEU A 57 0.93 8.04 19.65
C LEU A 57 2.23 8.24 20.47
N ALA A 58 2.60 9.49 20.73
CA ALA A 58 3.80 9.87 21.48
C ALA A 58 3.70 9.61 23.00
N SER A 59 2.48 9.46 23.53
CA SER A 59 2.25 9.21 24.97
C SER A 59 2.78 7.84 25.40
N THR A 60 2.82 6.86 24.49
CA THR A 60 3.29 5.50 24.77
C THR A 60 4.75 5.30 24.37
N ARG A 61 5.53 4.52 25.14
CA ARG A 61 6.93 4.19 24.79
C ARG A 61 7.05 3.54 23.41
N ARG A 62 6.16 2.59 23.10
CA ARG A 62 6.13 1.90 21.80
C ARG A 62 5.80 2.85 20.65
N GLY A 63 4.79 3.72 20.80
CA GLY A 63 4.44 4.69 19.76
C GLY A 63 5.52 5.75 19.56
N ARG A 64 6.16 6.21 20.64
CA ARG A 64 7.30 7.14 20.56
C ARG A 64 8.48 6.54 19.79
N ALA A 65 8.71 5.24 19.88
CA ALA A 65 9.76 4.56 19.12
C ALA A 65 9.49 4.55 17.59
N LEU A 66 8.23 4.71 17.16
CA LEU A 66 7.86 4.82 15.74
C LEU A 66 8.13 6.22 15.17
N ILE A 67 8.33 7.22 16.03
CA ILE A 67 8.54 8.62 15.65
C ILE A 67 10.04 8.92 15.65
N HIS A 68 10.61 9.15 14.48
CA HIS A 68 12.01 9.57 14.33
C HIS A 68 12.22 11.04 14.68
N ARG A 69 11.30 11.90 14.22
CA ARG A 69 11.40 13.35 14.39
C ARG A 69 10.03 13.99 14.33
N THR A 70 9.77 14.92 15.23
CA THR A 70 8.57 15.76 15.16
C THR A 70 8.83 16.96 14.23
N LEU A 71 7.96 17.16 13.24
CA LEU A 71 8.02 18.32 12.34
C LEU A 71 7.07 19.42 12.82
N SER A 72 5.86 19.05 13.24
CA SER A 72 4.85 19.92 13.80
C SER A 72 3.89 19.12 14.71
N PRO A 73 2.95 19.77 15.42
CA PRO A 73 1.90 19.05 16.16
C PRO A 73 1.02 18.13 15.30
N ARG A 74 1.04 18.33 13.97
CA ARG A 74 0.22 17.61 12.97
C ARG A 74 1.04 16.75 12.01
N ALA A 75 2.37 16.76 12.12
CA ALA A 75 3.24 16.03 11.22
C ALA A 75 4.46 15.47 11.95
N VAL A 76 4.72 14.17 11.77
CA VAL A 76 5.90 13.48 12.32
C VAL A 76 6.56 12.64 11.24
N VAL A 77 7.90 12.59 11.28
CA VAL A 77 8.70 11.65 10.50
C VAL A 77 8.68 10.31 11.20
N VAL A 78 8.35 9.25 10.46
CA VAL A 78 8.30 7.87 10.92
C VAL A 78 9.30 7.01 10.17
N ASP A 79 9.67 5.88 10.76
CA ASP A 79 10.56 4.91 10.12
C ASP A 79 9.81 4.18 8.99
N PRO A 80 10.24 4.28 7.72
CA PRO A 80 9.61 3.53 6.62
C PRO A 80 9.64 2.01 6.87
N ALA A 81 10.64 1.48 7.58
CA ALA A 81 10.73 0.04 7.88
C ALA A 81 9.68 -0.43 8.89
N GLN A 82 9.02 0.49 9.60
CA GLN A 82 8.02 0.18 10.62
C GLN A 82 6.61 0.64 10.22
N LEU A 83 6.38 0.97 8.94
CA LEU A 83 5.09 1.45 8.44
C LEU A 83 3.96 0.46 8.70
N ASP A 84 4.15 -0.83 8.42
CA ASP A 84 3.10 -1.83 8.64
C ASP A 84 2.68 -1.91 10.11
N HIS A 85 3.66 -1.82 11.01
CA HIS A 85 3.42 -1.82 12.45
C HIS A 85 2.71 -0.53 12.90
N LEU A 86 3.10 0.62 12.33
CA LEU A 86 2.44 1.90 12.57
C LEU A 86 0.99 1.88 12.09
N VAL A 87 0.74 1.43 10.87
CA VAL A 87 -0.61 1.34 10.27
C VAL A 87 -1.49 0.46 11.12
N ARG A 88 -1.05 -0.76 11.45
CA ARG A 88 -1.81 -1.68 12.31
C ARG A 88 -2.17 -1.02 13.65
N ARG A 89 -1.20 -0.37 14.29
CA ARG A 89 -1.41 0.31 15.58
C ARG A 89 -2.40 1.47 15.45
N LEU A 90 -2.31 2.27 14.40
CA LEU A 90 -3.24 3.38 14.16
C LEU A 90 -4.65 2.85 13.89
N THR A 91 -4.79 1.77 13.13
CA THR A 91 -6.08 1.08 12.93
C THR A 91 -6.65 0.57 14.25
N GLU A 92 -5.84 -0.07 15.10
CA GLU A 92 -6.27 -0.56 16.42
C GLU A 92 -6.71 0.59 17.34
N GLN A 93 -6.03 1.74 17.26
CA GLN A 93 -6.24 2.85 18.18
C GLN A 93 -7.38 3.77 17.76
N GLU A 94 -7.54 4.02 16.46
CA GLU A 94 -8.52 4.96 15.90
C GLU A 94 -9.70 4.24 15.20
N GLY A 95 -9.66 2.89 15.12
CA GLY A 95 -10.72 2.06 14.53
C GLY A 95 -10.77 2.05 13.00
N ILE A 96 -10.01 2.94 12.34
CA ILE A 96 -10.02 3.12 10.89
C ILE A 96 -8.57 3.13 10.39
N PRO A 97 -8.22 2.39 9.33
CA PRO A 97 -6.87 2.39 8.80
C PRO A 97 -6.52 3.77 8.19
N PRO A 98 -5.32 4.31 8.48
CA PRO A 98 -4.87 5.55 7.87
C PRO A 98 -4.68 5.35 6.36
N LYS A 99 -4.90 6.42 5.58
CA LYS A 99 -4.57 6.44 4.15
C LYS A 99 -3.05 6.39 3.99
N VAL A 100 -2.54 5.44 3.20
CA VAL A 100 -1.09 5.30 2.96
C VAL A 100 -0.77 5.63 1.51
N GLU A 101 -0.12 6.76 1.30
CA GLU A 101 0.33 7.18 -0.03
C GLU A 101 1.69 6.56 -0.34
N TYR A 102 1.67 5.37 -0.93
CA TYR A 102 2.88 4.78 -1.51
C TYR A 102 3.21 5.50 -2.82
N LYS A 103 4.32 6.23 -2.86
CA LYS A 103 4.97 6.52 -4.15
C LYS A 103 5.57 5.20 -4.63
N ILE A 104 4.85 4.51 -5.52
CA ILE A 104 5.38 3.33 -6.22
C ILE A 104 6.66 3.80 -6.91
N ARG A 105 7.80 3.44 -6.35
CA ARG A 105 9.07 3.55 -7.05
C ARG A 105 9.01 2.44 -8.09
N ASN A 106 9.04 2.81 -9.38
CA ASN A 106 8.94 1.86 -10.49
C ASN A 106 10.01 0.74 -10.50
N ASP A 107 10.95 0.75 -9.54
CA ASP A 107 12.10 -0.13 -9.46
C ASP A 107 12.11 -1.09 -8.28
N ASP A 108 11.09 -1.10 -7.40
CA ASP A 108 11.06 -2.15 -6.36
C ASP A 108 10.62 -3.47 -7.00
N PRO A 109 11.49 -4.50 -7.01
CA PRO A 109 11.09 -5.83 -7.43
C PRO A 109 10.11 -6.32 -6.37
N ILE A 110 8.81 -6.17 -6.64
CA ILE A 110 7.74 -6.88 -5.93
C ILE A 110 8.28 -8.29 -5.76
N HIS A 111 8.55 -8.65 -4.49
CA HIS A 111 9.09 -9.94 -4.16
C HIS A 111 8.30 -10.99 -4.92
N ASN A 112 9.04 -11.81 -5.67
CA ASN A 112 8.59 -13.04 -6.29
C ASN A 112 8.15 -14.03 -5.20
N SER A 113 7.17 -13.67 -4.38
CA SER A 113 6.27 -14.65 -3.80
C SER A 113 5.47 -15.18 -4.98
N SER A 114 6.02 -16.22 -5.60
CA SER A 114 5.36 -17.09 -6.55
C SER A 114 4.21 -17.79 -5.82
N PHE A 115 3.14 -17.04 -5.56
CA PHE A 115 1.83 -17.61 -5.35
C PHE A 115 1.48 -18.29 -6.67
N ILE A 116 1.38 -19.61 -6.64
CA ILE A 116 0.82 -20.38 -7.75
C ILE A 116 -0.67 -20.06 -7.73
N ILE A 117 -1.05 -18.99 -8.44
CA ILE A 117 -2.45 -18.60 -8.57
C ILE A 117 -3.07 -19.52 -9.61
N HIS A 118 -4.08 -20.30 -9.20
CA HIS A 118 -4.83 -21.13 -10.13
C HIS A 118 -5.75 -20.26 -11.02
N ASN A 119 -6.08 -20.72 -12.24
CA ASN A 119 -6.85 -19.92 -13.22
C ASN A 119 -8.17 -19.33 -12.66
N SER A 120 -8.89 -20.09 -11.82
CA SER A 120 -10.13 -19.63 -11.19
C SER A 120 -9.88 -18.59 -10.09
N GLU A 121 -8.79 -18.72 -9.35
CA GLU A 121 -8.36 -17.77 -8.33
C GLU A 121 -7.87 -16.46 -8.95
N ALA A 122 -7.19 -16.52 -10.11
CA ALA A 122 -6.77 -15.34 -10.86
C ALA A 122 -7.97 -14.49 -11.32
N ALA A 123 -9.03 -15.12 -11.82
CA ALA A 123 -10.25 -14.43 -12.24
C ALA A 123 -10.96 -13.77 -11.04
N HIS A 124 -11.03 -14.44 -9.90
CA HIS A 124 -11.63 -13.88 -8.69
C HIS A 124 -10.81 -12.72 -8.11
N LEU A 125 -9.48 -12.86 -8.03
CA LEU A 125 -8.59 -11.78 -7.62
C LEU A 125 -8.68 -10.59 -8.59
N TRP A 126 -8.80 -10.85 -9.88
CA TRP A 126 -9.01 -9.80 -10.88
C TRP A 126 -10.32 -9.05 -10.64
N GLN A 127 -11.42 -9.76 -10.37
CA GLN A 127 -12.72 -9.17 -10.00
C GLN A 127 -12.58 -8.26 -8.78
N LEU A 128 -11.95 -8.75 -7.70
CA LEU A 128 -11.76 -8.00 -6.46
C LEU A 128 -10.94 -6.72 -6.68
N VAL A 129 -9.83 -6.83 -7.42
CA VAL A 129 -8.97 -5.67 -7.73
C VAL A 129 -9.74 -4.63 -8.55
N ARG A 130 -10.56 -5.07 -9.52
CA ARG A 130 -11.37 -4.17 -10.34
C ARG A 130 -12.43 -3.45 -9.52
N VAL A 131 -13.21 -4.17 -8.72
CA VAL A 131 -14.22 -3.57 -7.82
C VAL A 131 -13.56 -2.58 -6.85
N TYR A 132 -12.39 -2.92 -6.31
CA TYR A 132 -11.63 -2.02 -5.45
C TYR A 132 -11.18 -0.75 -6.19
N GLN A 133 -10.69 -0.86 -7.43
CA GLN A 133 -10.33 0.31 -8.23
C GLN A 133 -11.53 1.19 -8.57
N ASP A 134 -12.66 0.59 -8.93
CA ASP A 134 -13.89 1.30 -9.25
C ASP A 134 -14.44 2.04 -8.02
N LEU A 135 -14.45 1.40 -6.85
CA LEU A 135 -14.76 2.05 -5.56
C LEU A 135 -13.86 3.27 -5.29
N GLY A 136 -12.58 3.17 -5.65
CA GLY A 136 -11.60 4.26 -5.50
C GLY A 136 -11.92 5.52 -6.31
N ARG A 137 -12.87 5.46 -7.24
CA ARG A 137 -13.39 6.64 -7.97
C ARG A 137 -14.44 7.41 -7.17
N HIS A 138 -15.15 6.73 -6.26
CA HIS A 138 -16.25 7.32 -5.48
C HIS A 138 -15.82 7.69 -4.06
N ILE A 139 -14.89 6.92 -3.47
CA ILE A 139 -14.41 7.13 -2.11
C ILE A 139 -12.87 7.12 -2.06
N PRO A 140 -12.25 7.92 -1.17
CA PRO A 140 -10.80 7.88 -0.98
C PRO A 140 -10.39 6.57 -0.32
N LEU A 141 -9.77 5.68 -1.10
CA LEU A 141 -9.27 4.39 -0.60
C LEU A 141 -7.84 4.49 -0.03
N PRO A 142 -7.47 3.61 0.93
CA PRO A 142 -6.19 3.67 1.62
C PRO A 142 -5.00 3.26 0.75
N VAL A 143 -5.22 2.46 -0.29
CA VAL A 143 -4.18 2.00 -1.24
C VAL A 143 -4.69 2.22 -2.66
N ARG A 144 -3.81 2.57 -3.60
CA ARG A 144 -4.12 2.59 -5.03
C ARG A 144 -3.46 1.40 -5.72
N LEU A 145 -4.27 0.47 -6.22
CA LEU A 145 -3.77 -0.69 -6.94
C LEU A 145 -3.43 -0.31 -8.39
N PRO A 146 -2.22 -0.62 -8.90
CA PRO A 146 -1.80 -0.23 -10.25
C PRO A 146 -2.52 -1.05 -11.33
N GLN A 147 -2.78 -0.45 -12.50
CA GLN A 147 -3.41 -1.13 -13.64
C GLN A 147 -2.65 -2.38 -14.08
N SER A 148 -1.31 -2.34 -14.01
CA SER A 148 -0.45 -3.48 -14.34
C SER A 148 -0.75 -4.74 -13.50
N LEU A 149 -1.38 -4.61 -12.33
CA LEU A 149 -1.82 -5.76 -11.54
C LEU A 149 -3.02 -6.45 -12.19
N LEU A 150 -3.99 -5.69 -12.71
CA LEU A 150 -5.11 -6.25 -13.47
C LEU A 150 -4.61 -6.94 -14.75
N ASP A 151 -3.69 -6.32 -15.47
CA ASP A 151 -3.15 -6.90 -16.71
C ASP A 151 -2.44 -8.24 -16.45
N LYS A 152 -1.70 -8.32 -15.33
CA LYS A 152 -1.05 -9.56 -14.88
C LYS A 152 -2.08 -10.64 -14.52
N LEU A 153 -3.09 -10.30 -13.73
CA LEU A 153 -4.13 -11.25 -13.32
C LEU A 153 -4.97 -11.71 -14.52
N ALA A 154 -5.24 -10.82 -15.48
CA ALA A 154 -5.90 -11.16 -16.73
C ALA A 154 -5.08 -12.14 -17.59
N GLY A 155 -3.76 -11.98 -17.63
CA GLY A 155 -2.87 -12.92 -18.32
C GLY A 155 -2.83 -14.32 -17.72
N LEU A 156 -3.25 -14.49 -16.46
CA LEU A 156 -3.26 -15.77 -15.74
C LEU A 156 -4.63 -16.47 -15.77
N ALA A 157 -5.71 -15.75 -16.04
CA ALA A 157 -7.06 -16.29 -16.06
C ALA A 157 -7.47 -16.79 -17.46
N SER A 158 -8.39 -17.76 -17.52
CA SER A 158 -8.97 -18.14 -18.82
C SER A 158 -9.93 -17.05 -19.32
N PRO A 159 -10.08 -16.87 -20.65
CA PRO A 159 -10.98 -15.86 -21.20
C PRO A 159 -12.43 -16.00 -20.72
N GLN A 160 -12.90 -17.24 -20.55
CA GLN A 160 -14.24 -17.52 -20.06
C GLN A 160 -14.42 -17.13 -18.58
N ALA A 161 -13.42 -17.40 -17.73
CA ALA A 161 -13.46 -17.02 -16.33
C ALA A 161 -13.36 -15.49 -16.15
N LEU A 162 -12.57 -14.82 -17.00
CA LEU A 162 -12.50 -13.36 -17.06
C LEU A 162 -13.83 -12.72 -17.44
N ALA A 163 -14.51 -13.24 -18.48
CA ALA A 163 -15.81 -12.71 -18.88
C ALA A 163 -16.87 -12.85 -17.77
N ALA A 164 -16.87 -13.97 -17.04
CA ALA A 164 -17.75 -14.15 -15.89
C ALA A 164 -17.40 -13.20 -14.73
N ALA A 165 -16.10 -13.04 -14.44
CA ALA A 165 -15.59 -12.12 -13.43
C ALA A 165 -15.88 -10.65 -13.76
N ASP A 166 -15.86 -10.28 -15.04
CA ASP A 166 -16.22 -8.96 -15.56
C ASP A 166 -17.68 -8.62 -15.25
N ILE A 167 -18.60 -9.49 -15.68
CA ILE A 167 -20.04 -9.34 -15.40
C ILE A 167 -20.28 -9.24 -13.88
N ALA A 168 -19.62 -10.08 -13.09
CA ALA A 168 -19.77 -10.05 -11.63
C ALA A 168 -19.19 -8.76 -11.00
N ALA A 169 -18.09 -8.22 -11.53
CA ALA A 169 -17.51 -6.95 -11.09
C ALA A 169 -18.45 -5.78 -11.42
N GLU A 170 -19.05 -5.75 -12.61
CA GLU A 170 -20.00 -4.72 -13.03
C GLU A 170 -21.25 -4.74 -12.15
N GLN A 171 -21.84 -5.91 -11.91
CA GLN A 171 -22.99 -6.07 -11.02
C GLN A 171 -22.68 -5.61 -9.59
N THR A 172 -21.53 -6.02 -9.05
CA THR A 172 -21.11 -5.63 -7.70
C THR A 172 -20.92 -4.12 -7.60
N THR A 173 -20.29 -3.51 -8.61
CA THR A 173 -20.04 -2.07 -8.65
C THR A 173 -21.34 -1.28 -8.78
N ALA A 174 -22.30 -1.73 -9.60
CA ALA A 174 -23.61 -1.11 -9.73
C ALA A 174 -24.38 -1.10 -8.40
N VAL A 175 -24.42 -2.25 -7.70
CA VAL A 175 -25.06 -2.35 -6.37
C VAL A 175 -24.39 -1.42 -5.35
N LEU A 176 -23.06 -1.38 -5.34
CA LEU A 176 -22.30 -0.49 -4.45
C LEU A 176 -22.55 0.99 -4.79
N GLN A 177 -22.65 1.34 -6.06
CA GLN A 177 -22.91 2.70 -6.50
C GLN A 177 -24.32 3.15 -6.12
N ASP A 178 -25.34 2.31 -6.30
CA ASP A 178 -26.71 2.60 -5.84
C ASP A 178 -26.77 2.82 -4.32
N ALA A 179 -25.99 2.06 -3.56
CA ALA A 179 -25.88 2.23 -2.11
C ALA A 179 -25.18 3.55 -1.73
N ILE A 180 -24.11 3.94 -2.43
CA ILE A 180 -23.38 5.20 -2.22
C ILE A 180 -24.24 6.42 -2.59
N ASP A 181 -24.97 6.34 -3.70
CA ASP A 181 -25.83 7.43 -4.21
C ASP A 181 -27.14 7.57 -3.41
N GLY A 182 -27.34 6.73 -2.39
CA GLY A 182 -28.55 6.72 -1.54
C GLY A 182 -29.82 6.32 -2.29
N ARG A 183 -29.68 5.70 -3.47
CA ARG A 183 -30.78 5.26 -4.34
C ARG A 183 -31.13 3.80 -4.16
N SER A 184 -30.28 3.02 -3.49
CA SER A 184 -30.67 1.68 -3.07
C SER A 184 -31.84 1.83 -2.09
N PRO A 185 -33.00 1.19 -2.33
CA PRO A 185 -33.81 0.79 -1.20
C PRO A 185 -32.87 -0.05 -0.35
N PHE A 186 -32.42 0.51 0.77
CA PHE A 186 -31.82 -0.26 1.84
C PHE A 186 -32.74 -1.48 2.01
N PRO A 187 -32.29 -2.75 1.92
CA PRO A 187 -33.18 -3.83 2.33
C PRO A 187 -33.64 -3.43 3.73
N PRO A 188 -34.96 -3.40 4.02
CA PRO A 188 -35.37 -3.19 5.38
C PRO A 188 -34.67 -4.29 6.16
N TRP A 189 -33.90 -3.92 7.18
CA TRP A 189 -33.47 -4.85 8.21
C TRP A 189 -34.72 -5.14 9.05
N THR A 190 -35.79 -5.61 8.41
CA THR A 190 -36.91 -6.30 9.03
C THR A 190 -36.58 -7.77 8.89
N ASN A 191 -35.69 -8.22 9.75
CA ASN A 191 -35.96 -9.40 10.55
C ASN A 191 -35.08 -9.27 11.78
N ASP A 192 -35.72 -9.04 12.92
CA ASP A 192 -35.29 -9.71 14.15
C ASP A 192 -34.91 -11.14 13.74
N GLY A 193 -33.65 -11.49 13.96
CA GLY A 193 -33.01 -12.61 13.27
C GLY A 193 -33.91 -13.84 13.17
N LEU A 194 -34.03 -14.39 11.95
CA LEU A 194 -34.51 -15.76 11.80
C LEU A 194 -33.71 -16.60 12.81
N PRO A 195 -34.38 -17.26 13.78
CA PRO A 195 -33.70 -18.12 14.74
C PRO A 195 -32.78 -19.06 13.96
N LEU A 196 -31.58 -19.32 14.50
CA LEU A 196 -30.54 -20.15 13.85
C LEU A 196 -31.12 -21.48 13.32
N ASP A 197 -32.13 -21.99 14.04
CA ASP A 197 -32.87 -23.21 13.77
C ASP A 197 -33.58 -23.21 12.40
N HIS A 198 -33.96 -22.04 11.89
CA HIS A 198 -34.61 -21.87 10.58
C HIS A 198 -33.64 -21.58 9.44
N SER A 199 -32.42 -21.10 9.73
CA SER A 199 -31.44 -20.73 8.71
C SER A 199 -30.51 -21.89 8.31
N LEU A 200 -30.27 -22.85 9.20
CA LEU A 200 -29.46 -24.05 8.92
C LEU A 200 -29.99 -24.92 7.76
N PRO A 201 -31.29 -25.23 7.65
CA PRO A 201 -31.80 -26.06 6.56
C PRO A 201 -31.62 -25.40 5.18
N ILE A 202 -31.74 -24.08 5.10
CA ILE A 202 -31.61 -23.30 3.86
C ILE A 202 -30.15 -23.29 3.39
N ILE A 203 -29.21 -23.09 4.31
CA ILE A 203 -27.77 -23.13 4.01
C ILE A 203 -27.35 -24.55 3.58
N GLN A 204 -27.86 -25.59 4.24
CA GLN A 204 -27.59 -26.98 3.87
C GLN A 204 -28.17 -27.34 2.49
N ALA A 205 -29.37 -26.87 2.16
CA ALA A 205 -29.96 -27.07 0.83
C ALA A 205 -29.18 -26.34 -0.27
N ALA A 206 -28.69 -25.13 -0.01
CA ALA A 206 -27.85 -24.38 -0.96
C ALA A 206 -26.49 -25.04 -1.19
N LEU A 207 -25.88 -25.59 -0.14
CA LEU A 207 -24.62 -26.35 -0.24
C LEU A 207 -24.81 -27.69 -0.96
N ALA A 208 -25.95 -28.36 -0.79
CA ALA A 208 -26.27 -29.59 -1.50
C ALA A 208 -26.59 -29.36 -2.99
N GLY A 209 -27.16 -28.21 -3.36
CA GLY A 209 -27.47 -27.86 -4.74
C GLY A 209 -26.30 -27.33 -5.58
N GLY A 210 -25.19 -26.93 -4.94
CA GLY A 210 -24.00 -26.36 -5.58
C GLY A 210 -22.90 -27.37 -5.97
N HIS A 211 -23.17 -28.67 -5.90
CA HIS A 211 -22.26 -29.72 -6.32
C HIS A 211 -22.90 -30.60 -7.39
N HIS A 212 -22.97 -30.08 -8.62
CA HIS A 212 -22.98 -30.85 -9.85
C HIS A 212 -22.24 -30.09 -10.95
#